data_AF-A0AAU4ZQE6-F1
#
_entry.id   AF-A0AAU4ZQE6-F1
#
_cell.length_a   1.000
_cell.length_b   1.000
_cell.length_c   1.000
_cell.angle_alpha   90.00
_cell.angle_beta   90.00
_cell.angle_gamma   90.00
#
_symmetry.space_group_name_H-M   'P 1'
#
loop_
_entity.id
_entity.type
_entity.pdbx_description
1 polymer ?
#
loop_
_entity_poly.entity_id
_entity_poly.type
_entity_poly.pdbx_seq_one_letter_code
_entity_poly.pdbx_strand_id
1 'polypeptide(L)'
;MNETPVQTSGMVLCDPDGSLARDLPLDREPVMLLATAVIALPTTGDTLPPKDCEQIARLLAGHALLVADEVRALCAQLPRLSPLHPLTETVLGEARRRLSVDPRPTLASAQNRARVVRLLYERLDRLATVHAD
;
A
#
# COMPACT_ATOMS: atom_id res chain seq x y z
N MET A 1 33.76 -25.05 -22.51
CA MET A 1 32.78 -24.70 -21.47
C MET A 1 32.32 -23.30 -21.80
N ASN A 2 31.15 -23.17 -22.45
CA ASN A 2 30.59 -21.88 -22.84
C ASN A 2 29.35 -21.64 -21.98
N GLU A 3 29.39 -20.62 -21.12
CA GLU A 3 28.23 -20.15 -20.38
C GLU A 3 27.38 -19.29 -21.30
N THR A 4 26.19 -19.78 -21.65
CA THR A 4 25.14 -18.98 -22.30
C THR A 4 24.51 -18.05 -21.28
N PRO A 5 24.49 -16.72 -21.50
CA PRO A 5 23.74 -15.82 -20.63
C PRO A 5 22.24 -16.06 -20.86
N VAL A 6 21.53 -16.49 -19.81
CA VAL A 6 20.07 -16.49 -19.79
C VAL A 6 19.62 -15.02 -19.82
N GLN A 7 19.21 -14.56 -21.00
CA GLN A 7 18.48 -13.30 -21.13
C GLN A 7 17.05 -13.54 -20.67
N THR A 8 16.77 -13.24 -19.40
CA THR A 8 15.40 -13.13 -18.91
C THR A 8 14.80 -11.86 -19.52
N SER A 9 14.00 -12.04 -20.58
CA SER A 9 13.24 -10.94 -21.18
C SER A 9 12.15 -10.51 -20.19
N GLY A 10 12.42 -9.46 -19.43
CA GLY A 10 11.46 -8.86 -18.49
C GLY A 10 10.64 -7.80 -19.19
N MET A 11 9.34 -8.02 -19.33
CA MET A 11 8.40 -7.00 -19.80
C MET A 11 8.08 -6.05 -18.64
N VAL A 12 8.52 -4.80 -18.75
CA VAL A 12 8.12 -3.75 -17.80
C VAL A 12 6.78 -3.20 -18.25
N LEU A 13 5.70 -3.62 -17.59
CA LEU A 13 4.36 -3.15 -17.87
C LEU A 13 4.11 -1.85 -17.09
N CYS A 14 3.98 -0.73 -17.81
CA CYS A 14 3.68 0.56 -17.21
C CYS A 14 2.17 0.63 -16.92
N ASP A 15 1.80 0.61 -15.65
CA ASP A 15 0.41 0.74 -15.19
C ASP A 15 0.24 2.06 -14.43
N PRO A 16 0.09 3.20 -15.14
CA PRO A 16 0.03 4.52 -14.52
C PRO A 16 -1.18 4.70 -13.59
N ASP A 17 -2.23 3.91 -13.79
CA ASP A 17 -3.48 3.98 -13.04
C ASP A 17 -3.59 2.88 -11.95
N GLY A 18 -2.63 1.95 -11.87
CA GLY A 18 -2.61 0.86 -10.89
C GLY A 18 -3.71 -0.19 -11.08
N SER A 19 -4.27 -0.28 -12.29
CA SER A 19 -5.39 -1.15 -12.64
C SER A 19 -5.06 -2.65 -12.72
N LEU A 20 -3.81 -2.98 -13.04
CA LEU A 20 -3.32 -4.34 -13.30
C LEU A 20 -2.91 -5.07 -12.01
N ALA A 21 -2.76 -4.35 -10.90
CA ALA A 21 -2.36 -4.90 -9.61
C ALA A 21 -3.49 -5.61 -8.84
N ARG A 22 -4.72 -5.66 -9.38
CA ARG A 22 -5.87 -6.30 -8.70
C ARG A 22 -5.77 -7.83 -8.59
N ASP A 23 -5.09 -8.48 -9.53
CA ASP A 23 -5.01 -9.95 -9.62
C ASP A 23 -3.61 -10.51 -9.27
N LEU A 24 -2.63 -9.64 -9.03
CA LEU A 24 -1.31 -10.07 -8.55
C LEU A 24 -1.30 -10.19 -7.03
N PRO A 25 -0.55 -11.16 -6.46
CA PRO A 25 -0.30 -11.16 -5.03
C PRO A 25 0.30 -9.81 -4.62
N LEU A 26 -0.19 -9.26 -3.51
CA LEU A 26 0.32 -8.00 -3.00
C LEU A 26 1.80 -8.18 -2.64
N ASP A 27 2.69 -7.61 -3.47
CA ASP A 27 4.13 -7.57 -3.22
C ASP A 27 4.42 -6.65 -2.03
N ARG A 28 4.14 -7.18 -0.83
CA ARG A 28 4.14 -6.46 0.44
C ARG A 28 5.51 -5.89 0.76
N GLU A 29 6.56 -6.68 0.59
CA GLU A 29 7.90 -6.34 1.05
C GLU A 29 8.44 -5.08 0.35
N PRO A 30 8.47 -4.98 -1.00
CA PRO A 30 8.90 -3.76 -1.68
C PRO A 30 8.11 -2.52 -1.27
N VAL A 31 6.78 -2.65 -1.14
CA VAL A 31 5.93 -1.50 -0.81
C VAL A 31 6.10 -1.06 0.65
N MET A 32 6.27 -2.00 1.59
CA MET A 32 6.54 -1.68 2.99
C MET A 32 7.93 -1.07 3.18
N LEU A 33 8.94 -1.51 2.42
CA LEU A 33 10.26 -0.87 2.38
C LEU A 33 10.17 0.57 1.89
N LEU A 34 9.48 0.80 0.77
CA LEU A 34 9.24 2.15 0.24
C LEU A 34 8.47 3.02 1.25
N ALA A 35 7.38 2.52 1.84
CA ALA A 35 6.61 3.24 2.83
C ALA A 35 7.46 3.64 4.05
N THR A 36 8.33 2.72 4.51
CA THR A 36 9.25 2.97 5.63
C THR A 36 10.27 4.05 5.28
N ALA A 37 10.89 3.96 4.10
CA ALA A 37 11.85 4.95 3.63
C ALA A 37 11.21 6.35 3.49
N VAL A 38 10.03 6.44 2.87
CA VAL A 38 9.30 7.70 2.68
C VAL A 38 8.92 8.34 4.02
N ILE A 39 8.50 7.55 5.01
CA ILE A 39 8.17 8.05 6.35
C ILE A 39 9.40 8.60 7.06
N ALA A 40 10.58 8.01 6.85
CA ALA A 40 11.83 8.42 7.49
C ALA A 40 12.42 9.71 6.88
N LEU A 41 12.01 10.10 5.66
CA LEU A 41 12.51 11.31 5.04
C LEU A 41 12.09 12.57 5.82
N PRO A 42 13.00 13.53 6.05
CA PRO A 42 12.69 14.77 6.72
C PRO A 42 11.78 15.65 5.85
N THR A 43 10.75 16.25 6.45
CA THR A 43 9.82 17.13 5.74
C THR A 43 10.43 18.50 5.39
N THR A 44 11.56 18.86 6.02
CA THR A 44 12.31 20.10 5.81
C THR A 44 13.71 19.79 5.29
N GLY A 45 14.13 20.41 4.19
CA GLY A 45 15.46 20.22 3.57
C GLY A 45 15.39 19.99 2.06
N ASP A 46 16.46 19.43 1.48
CA ASP A 46 16.44 18.95 0.09
C ASP A 46 15.38 17.83 -0.02
N THR A 47 14.33 18.12 -0.78
CA THR A 47 13.20 17.22 -0.95
C THR A 47 13.35 16.43 -2.25
N LEU A 48 12.73 15.25 -2.29
CA LEU A 48 12.50 14.54 -3.54
C LEU A 48 11.84 15.49 -4.56
N PRO A 49 12.18 15.39 -5.86
CA PRO A 49 11.51 16.15 -6.90
C PRO A 49 9.98 16.03 -6.78
N PRO A 50 9.21 17.12 -7.01
CA PRO A 50 7.76 17.10 -6.86
C PRO A 50 7.07 15.99 -7.66
N LYS A 51 7.60 15.68 -8.86
CA LYS A 51 7.11 14.60 -9.72
C LYS A 51 7.31 13.22 -9.08
N ASP A 52 8.46 12.99 -8.46
CA ASP A 52 8.75 11.72 -7.77
C ASP A 52 7.86 11.58 -6.54
N CYS A 53 7.64 12.67 -5.79
CA CYS A 53 6.69 12.68 -4.68
C CYS A 53 5.28 12.29 -5.14
N GLU A 54 4.82 12.83 -6.26
CA GLU A 54 3.51 12.51 -6.82
C GLU A 54 3.42 11.05 -7.24
N GLN A 55 4.42 10.54 -7.97
CA GLN A 55 4.47 9.16 -8.42
C GLN A 55 4.49 8.17 -7.25
N ILE A 56 5.32 8.41 -6.24
CA ILE A 56 5.37 7.61 -5.01
C ILE A 56 4.01 7.65 -4.31
N ALA A 57 3.38 8.82 -4.19
CA ALA A 57 2.09 8.95 -3.54
C ALA A 57 0.97 8.22 -4.30
N ARG A 58 0.99 8.23 -5.65
CA ARG A 58 0.07 7.47 -6.50
C ARG A 58 0.27 5.96 -6.33
N LEU A 59 1.51 5.48 -6.39
CA LEU A 59 1.84 4.07 -6.18
C LEU A 59 1.34 3.59 -4.80
N LEU A 60 1.66 4.31 -3.74
CA LEU A 60 1.23 3.96 -2.38
C LEU A 60 -0.28 4.06 -2.20
N ALA A 61 -0.96 4.97 -2.90
CA ALA A 61 -2.42 5.07 -2.87
C ALA A 61 -3.08 3.86 -3.56
N GLY A 62 -2.61 3.49 -4.75
CA GLY A 62 -3.10 2.30 -5.46
C GLY A 62 -2.93 1.05 -4.62
N HIS A 63 -1.74 0.87 -4.03
CA HIS A 63 -1.47 -0.27 -3.15
C HIS A 63 -2.34 -0.27 -1.89
N ALA A 64 -2.53 0.89 -1.25
CA ALA A 64 -3.40 1.01 -0.10
C ALA A 64 -4.86 0.64 -0.41
N LEU A 65 -5.37 0.96 -1.61
CA LEU A 65 -6.72 0.56 -2.01
C LEU A 65 -6.85 -0.97 -2.08
N LEU A 66 -5.87 -1.66 -2.67
CA LEU A 66 -5.87 -3.12 -2.74
C LEU A 66 -5.83 -3.76 -1.35
N VAL A 67 -4.95 -3.28 -0.45
CA VAL A 67 -4.89 -3.78 0.93
C VAL A 67 -6.19 -3.48 1.68
N ALA A 68 -6.82 -2.33 1.44
CA ALA A 68 -8.11 -2.00 2.06
C ALA A 68 -9.25 -2.92 1.59
N ASP A 69 -9.23 -3.34 0.33
CA ASP A 69 -10.19 -4.30 -0.21
C ASP A 69 -10.01 -5.68 0.44
N GLU A 70 -8.76 -6.14 0.61
CA GLU A 70 -8.44 -7.39 1.31
C GLU A 70 -8.86 -7.34 2.80
N VAL A 71 -8.53 -6.25 3.49
CA VAL A 71 -8.95 -6.03 4.88
C VAL A 71 -10.48 -6.04 5.01
N ARG A 72 -11.21 -5.46 4.04
CA ARG A 72 -12.67 -5.49 4.01
C ARG A 72 -13.21 -6.90 3.79
N ALA A 73 -12.61 -7.66 2.87
CA ALA A 73 -12.99 -9.04 2.59
C ALA A 73 -12.83 -9.94 3.82
N LEU A 74 -11.72 -9.79 4.58
CA LEU A 74 -11.51 -10.53 5.82
C LEU A 74 -12.41 -10.03 6.96
N CYS A 75 -12.65 -8.72 7.06
CA CYS A 75 -13.56 -8.16 8.06
C CYS A 75 -14.99 -8.71 7.89
N ALA A 76 -15.45 -8.83 6.64
CA ALA A 76 -16.78 -9.35 6.32
C ALA A 76 -16.96 -10.84 6.69
N GLN A 77 -15.86 -11.58 6.84
CA GLN A 77 -15.87 -13.00 7.25
C GLN A 77 -15.84 -13.18 8.77
N LEU A 78 -15.62 -12.12 9.54
CA LEU A 78 -15.60 -12.19 10.99
C LEU A 78 -16.98 -12.51 11.57
N PRO A 79 -17.04 -13.22 12.72
CA PRO A 79 -18.28 -13.33 13.49
C PRO A 79 -18.85 -11.95 13.83
N ARG A 80 -20.19 -11.82 13.81
CA ARG A 80 -20.92 -10.54 14.02
C ARG A 80 -20.53 -9.80 15.30
N LEU A 81 -20.12 -10.53 16.35
CA LEU A 81 -19.73 -9.97 17.64
C LEU A 81 -18.21 -9.95 17.86
N SER A 82 -17.42 -10.09 16.78
CA SER A 82 -15.97 -10.04 16.86
C SER A 82 -15.50 -8.68 17.38
N PRO A 83 -14.63 -8.64 18.41
CA PRO A 83 -14.10 -7.38 18.93
C PRO A 83 -13.20 -6.65 17.91
N LEU A 84 -12.78 -7.33 16.82
CA LEU A 84 -11.98 -6.72 15.77
C LEU A 84 -12.79 -5.86 14.80
N HIS A 85 -14.11 -6.06 14.72
CA HIS A 85 -14.96 -5.40 13.73
C HIS A 85 -14.95 -3.86 13.86
N PRO A 86 -15.20 -3.24 15.04
CA PRO A 86 -15.32 -1.79 15.14
C PRO A 86 -14.03 -1.04 14.79
N LEU A 87 -12.89 -1.58 15.22
CA LEU A 87 -11.58 -0.98 14.94
C LEU A 87 -11.20 -1.14 13.47
N THR A 88 -11.54 -2.28 12.86
CA THR A 88 -11.29 -2.53 11.43
C THR A 88 -12.09 -1.56 10.56
N GLU A 89 -13.38 -1.37 10.84
CA GLU A 89 -14.22 -0.39 10.15
C GLU A 89 -13.69 1.04 10.32
N THR A 90 -13.22 1.40 11.51
CA THR A 90 -12.61 2.71 11.77
C THR A 90 -11.36 2.94 10.91
N VAL A 91 -10.50 1.93 10.82
CA VAL A 91 -9.28 1.98 9.99
C VAL A 91 -9.64 2.09 8.50
N LEU A 92 -10.59 1.30 8.01
CA LEU A 92 -11.07 1.37 6.63
C LEU A 92 -11.68 2.73 6.30
N GLY A 93 -12.47 3.30 7.22
CA GLY A 93 -13.04 4.63 7.08
C GLY A 93 -11.98 5.72 7.01
N GLU A 94 -10.95 5.67 7.86
CA GLU A 94 -9.83 6.62 7.82
C GLU A 94 -8.99 6.48 6.56
N ALA A 95 -8.69 5.25 6.13
CA ALA A 95 -8.00 5.00 4.87
C ALA A 95 -8.79 5.59 3.70
N ARG A 96 -10.10 5.32 3.62
CA ARG A 96 -10.98 5.89 2.58
C ARG A 96 -10.96 7.41 2.58
N ARG A 97 -11.09 8.06 3.74
CA ARG A 97 -11.05 9.53 3.85
C ARG A 97 -9.72 10.10 3.36
N ARG A 98 -8.60 9.46 3.71
CA ARG A 98 -7.29 9.93 3.27
C ARG A 98 -7.11 9.73 1.77
N LEU A 99 -7.52 8.58 1.24
CA LEU A 99 -7.34 8.19 -0.16
C LEU A 99 -8.31 8.86 -1.12
N SER A 100 -9.41 9.47 -0.65
CA SER A 100 -10.39 10.15 -1.51
C SER A 100 -9.91 11.46 -2.11
N VAL A 101 -8.74 11.94 -1.70
CA VAL A 101 -8.12 13.17 -2.23
C VAL A 101 -7.01 12.77 -3.18
N ASP A 102 -6.94 13.40 -4.35
CA ASP A 102 -5.86 13.15 -5.30
C ASP A 102 -4.48 13.43 -4.67
N PRO A 103 -3.47 12.57 -4.91
CA PRO A 103 -2.13 12.80 -4.42
C PRO A 103 -1.56 14.13 -4.91
N ARG A 104 -1.04 14.94 -3.98
CA ARG A 104 -0.33 16.18 -4.31
C ARG A 104 1.15 15.88 -4.58
N PRO A 105 1.85 16.71 -5.39
CA PRO A 105 3.27 16.55 -5.70
C PRO A 105 4.16 17.03 -4.54
N THR A 106 3.95 16.48 -3.34
CA THR A 106 4.66 16.87 -2.11
C THR A 106 5.05 15.65 -1.28
N LEU A 107 6.19 15.73 -0.58
CA LEU A 107 6.63 14.67 0.32
C LEU A 107 5.60 14.38 1.42
N ALA A 108 4.92 15.41 1.94
CA ALA A 108 3.86 15.24 2.93
C ALA A 108 2.69 14.37 2.41
N SER A 109 2.35 14.51 1.12
CA SER A 109 1.35 13.65 0.47
C SER A 109 1.83 12.20 0.41
N ALA A 110 3.06 11.97 -0.06
CA ALA A 110 3.67 10.63 -0.12
C ALA A 110 3.74 9.97 1.27
N GLN A 111 4.18 10.72 2.29
CA GLN A 111 4.21 10.26 3.68
C GLN A 111 2.82 9.94 4.23
N ASN A 112 1.80 10.72 3.88
CA ASN A 112 0.43 10.42 4.29
C ASN A 112 -0.01 9.06 3.72
N ARG A 113 0.26 8.80 2.43
CA ARG A 113 -0.04 7.51 1.77
C ARG A 113 0.75 6.36 2.36
N ALA A 114 2.04 6.55 2.63
CA ALA A 114 2.89 5.56 3.30
C ALA A 114 2.34 5.14 4.67
N ARG A 115 1.86 6.11 5.47
CA ARG A 115 1.23 5.82 6.78
C ARG A 115 -0.08 5.05 6.63
N VAL A 116 -0.87 5.31 5.59
CA VAL A 116 -2.08 4.54 5.29
C VAL A 116 -1.74 3.09 4.93
N VAL A 117 -0.74 2.87 4.07
CA VAL A 117 -0.27 1.52 3.72
C VAL A 117 0.14 0.74 4.97
N ARG A 118 0.97 1.33 5.84
CA ARG A 118 1.38 0.69 7.09
C ARG A 118 0.20 0.36 7.99
N LEU A 119 -0.70 1.31 8.21
CA LEU A 119 -1.89 1.11 9.03
C LEU A 119 -2.76 -0.05 8.53
N LEU A 120 -2.94 -0.13 7.21
CA LEU A 120 -3.72 -1.19 6.59
C LEU A 120 -3.03 -2.56 6.68
N TYR A 121 -1.72 -2.63 6.47
CA TYR A 121 -0.98 -3.88 6.65
C TYR A 121 -0.95 -4.35 8.11
N GLU A 122 -0.77 -3.44 9.06
CA GLU A 122 -0.89 -3.76 10.49
C GLU A 122 -2.29 -4.30 10.82
N ARG A 123 -3.34 -3.78 10.15
CA ARG A 123 -4.71 -4.30 10.30
C ARG A 123 -4.89 -5.67 9.65
N LEU A 124 -4.34 -5.85 8.45
CA LEU A 124 -4.39 -7.11 7.71
C LEU A 124 -3.74 -8.24 8.50
N ASP A 125 -2.55 -8.01 9.07
CA ASP A 125 -1.86 -8.99 9.90
C ASP A 125 -2.71 -9.44 11.09
N ARG A 126 -3.39 -8.49 11.75
CA ARG A 126 -4.27 -8.78 12.90
C ARG A 126 -5.51 -9.59 12.51
N LEU A 127 -6.02 -9.44 11.29
CA LEU A 127 -7.14 -10.22 10.79
C LEU A 127 -6.70 -11.62 10.32
N ALA A 128 -5.54 -11.71 9.69
CA ALA A 128 -4.96 -12.97 9.25
C ALA A 128 -4.65 -13.92 10.42
N THR A 129 -4.19 -13.39 11.56
CA THR A 129 -3.97 -14.21 12.78
C THR A 129 -5.24 -14.85 13.34
N VAL A 130 -6.44 -14.36 12.99
CA VAL A 130 -7.72 -14.94 13.45
C VAL A 130 -8.26 -16.00 12.49
N HIS A 131 -7.86 -15.96 11.22
CA HIS A 131 -8.29 -16.94 10.21
C HIS A 131 -7.33 -18.15 10.10
N ALA A 132 -6.25 -18.16 10.88
CA ALA A 132 -5.26 -19.25 10.88
C ALA A 132 -5.54 -20.34 11.94
N ASP A 133 -6.57 -20.15 12.76
CA ASP A 133 -7.08 -21.11 13.77
C ASP A 133 -8.38 -21.79 13.27
#